data_AF-A0A1G9WA45-F1
#
_entry.id   AF-A0A1G9WA45-F1
#
_cell.length_a   1.000
_cell.length_b   1.000
_cell.length_c   1.000
_cell.angle_alpha   90.00
_cell.angle_beta   90.00
_cell.angle_gamma   90.00
#
_symmetry.space_group_name_H-M   'P 1'
#
loop_
_entity.id
_entity.type
_entity.pdbx_description
1 polymer ?
#
loop_
_entity_poly.entity_id
_entity_poly.type
_entity_poly.pdbx_seq_one_letter_code
_entity_poly.pdbx_strand_id
1 'polypeptide(L)'
;MDVIKLFVSLFICWCLTAILLCSSAPESHHKQTVVFKGVGVSLKIEGGKEGQYYLIQTVTDGSQHGDLAVFPQDKSFVMDEKDEEKEVLHTLTEYTINVFGTEYNDTDEPAMNRLSGSEKSTTTLLKTINITPEEDTNSLTIDLNE
;
A
#
# COMPACT_ATOMS: atom_id res chain seq x y z
N MET A 1 50.23 -51.48 3.62
CA MET A 1 49.75 -50.24 4.29
C MET A 1 49.59 -49.06 3.32
N ASP A 2 50.12 -49.14 2.09
CA ASP A 2 50.14 -47.99 1.16
C ASP A 2 48.87 -47.81 0.31
N VAL A 3 48.08 -48.87 0.13
CA VAL A 3 46.83 -48.80 -0.64
C VAL A 3 45.80 -47.87 0.04
N ILE A 4 45.73 -47.92 1.38
CA ILE A 4 44.81 -47.09 2.19
C ILE A 4 45.16 -45.61 2.09
N LYS A 5 46.45 -45.26 2.02
CA LYS A 5 46.90 -43.86 1.87
C LYS A 5 46.49 -43.27 0.51
N LEU A 6 46.48 -44.09 -0.53
CA LEU A 6 46.06 -43.71 -1.88
C LEU A 6 44.55 -43.41 -1.93
N PHE A 7 43.73 -44.23 -1.27
CA PHE A 7 42.28 -43.99 -1.15
C PHE A 7 41.95 -42.75 -0.32
N VAL A 8 42.65 -42.53 0.80
CA VAL A 8 42.44 -41.33 1.64
C VAL A 8 42.84 -40.05 0.90
N SER A 9 43.93 -40.08 0.14
CA SER A 9 44.38 -38.94 -0.65
C SER A 9 43.40 -38.57 -1.77
N LEU A 10 42.85 -39.56 -2.47
CA LEU A 10 41.81 -39.34 -3.50
C LEU A 10 40.52 -38.77 -2.91
N PHE A 11 40.13 -39.22 -1.72
CA PHE A 11 38.93 -38.75 -1.04
C PHE A 11 39.04 -37.27 -0.61
N ILE A 12 40.19 -36.88 -0.05
CA ILE A 12 40.46 -35.48 0.34
C ILE A 12 40.45 -34.55 -0.90
N CYS A 13 41.05 -35.01 -2.01
CA CYS A 13 41.05 -34.25 -3.27
C CYS A 13 39.62 -34.03 -3.78
N TRP A 14 38.78 -35.06 -3.73
CA TRP A 14 37.38 -34.95 -4.15
C TRP A 14 36.59 -33.98 -3.27
N CYS A 15 36.75 -34.02 -1.94
CA CYS A 15 36.11 -33.08 -1.03
C CYS A 15 36.54 -31.63 -1.28
N LEU A 16 37.82 -31.37 -1.54
CA LEU A 16 38.31 -30.03 -1.86
C LEU A 16 37.72 -29.51 -3.18
N THR A 17 37.62 -30.36 -4.21
CA THR A 17 36.97 -29.98 -5.47
C THR A 17 35.47 -29.71 -5.30
N ALA A 18 34.77 -30.45 -4.45
CA ALA A 18 33.36 -30.23 -4.16
C ALA A 18 33.12 -28.91 -3.42
N ILE A 19 33.99 -28.55 -2.47
CA ILE A 19 33.90 -27.27 -1.74
C ILE A 19 34.16 -26.08 -2.69
N LEU A 20 35.16 -26.20 -3.57
CA LEU A 20 35.48 -25.17 -4.58
C LEU A 20 34.36 -24.97 -5.62
N LEU A 21 33.58 -26.01 -5.92
CA LEU A 21 32.42 -25.91 -6.81
C LEU A 21 31.20 -25.30 -6.07
N CYS A 22 31.03 -25.57 -4.77
CA CYS A 22 29.92 -25.04 -3.97
C CYS A 22 30.12 -23.58 -3.51
N SER A 23 31.34 -23.03 -3.55
CA SER A 23 31.59 -21.62 -3.19
C SER A 23 31.19 -20.60 -4.28
N SER A 24 30.61 -21.07 -5.38
CA SER A 24 30.09 -20.23 -6.47
C SER A 24 28.56 -20.13 -6.46
N ALA A 25 27.94 -20.13 -5.28
CA ALA A 25 26.59 -19.62 -5.15
C ALA A 25 26.68 -18.09 -5.21
N PRO A 26 26.21 -17.43 -6.28
CA PRO A 26 26.11 -15.98 -6.26
C PRO A 26 25.19 -15.62 -5.10
N GLU A 27 25.68 -14.82 -4.16
CA GLU A 27 24.84 -14.16 -3.18
C GLU A 27 23.76 -13.40 -3.96
N SER A 28 22.56 -13.97 -4.00
CA SER A 28 21.40 -13.31 -4.57
C SER A 28 21.05 -12.20 -3.59
N HIS A 29 21.65 -11.02 -3.80
CA HIS A 29 21.05 -9.78 -3.36
C HIS A 29 19.65 -9.75 -3.97
N HIS A 30 18.66 -10.14 -3.17
CA HIS A 30 17.25 -10.10 -3.54
C HIS A 30 16.89 -8.61 -3.63
N LYS A 31 17.20 -8.02 -4.78
CA LYS A 31 16.78 -6.68 -5.13
C LYS A 31 15.28 -6.78 -5.32
N GLN A 32 14.52 -6.47 -4.26
CA GLN A 32 13.07 -6.47 -4.28
C GLN A 32 12.65 -5.57 -5.44
N THR A 33 12.17 -6.20 -6.51
CA THR A 33 11.77 -5.49 -7.72
C THR A 33 10.36 -5.02 -7.43
N VAL A 34 10.20 -3.74 -7.11
CA VAL A 34 8.87 -3.16 -6.84
C VAL A 34 8.08 -3.19 -8.15
N VAL A 35 6.98 -3.95 -8.18
CA VAL A 35 6.15 -4.12 -9.37
C VAL A 35 4.99 -3.13 -9.35
N PHE A 36 4.79 -2.43 -10.47
CA PHE A 36 3.60 -1.60 -10.69
C PHE A 36 2.36 -2.50 -10.81
N LYS A 37 1.43 -2.41 -9.85
CA LYS A 37 0.19 -3.18 -9.83
C LYS A 37 -0.87 -2.51 -8.95
N GLY A 38 -2.14 -2.82 -9.19
CA GLY A 38 -3.23 -2.47 -8.27
C GLY A 38 -3.20 -3.38 -7.05
N VAL A 39 -3.32 -2.79 -5.86
CA VAL A 39 -3.47 -3.46 -4.57
C VAL A 39 -4.80 -3.05 -3.94
N GLY A 40 -5.50 -4.00 -3.32
CA GLY A 40 -6.73 -3.72 -2.58
C GLY A 40 -6.39 -3.28 -1.16
N VAL A 41 -6.68 -2.03 -0.84
CA VAL A 41 -6.43 -1.42 0.47
C VAL A 41 -7.75 -1.24 1.19
N SER A 42 -7.90 -1.90 2.34
CA SER A 42 -9.02 -1.69 3.25
C SER A 42 -8.81 -0.42 4.07
N LEU A 43 -9.69 0.57 3.91
CA LEU A 43 -9.71 1.81 4.67
C LEU A 43 -10.59 1.65 5.92
N LYS A 44 -10.07 2.08 7.08
CA LYS A 44 -10.76 2.00 8.38
C LYS A 44 -10.55 3.26 9.18
N ILE A 45 -11.57 3.70 9.90
CA ILE A 45 -11.47 4.82 10.84
C ILE A 45 -11.25 4.26 12.25
N GLU A 46 -10.27 4.81 12.96
CA GLU A 46 -10.05 4.56 14.38
C GLU A 46 -10.14 5.89 15.15
N GLY A 47 -10.73 5.88 16.35
CA GLY A 47 -10.98 7.13 17.10
C GLY A 47 -12.17 7.95 16.59
N GLY A 48 -13.05 7.33 15.82
CA GLY A 48 -14.31 7.93 15.43
C GLY A 48 -15.20 8.28 16.63
N LYS A 49 -16.15 9.18 16.41
CA LYS A 49 -17.25 9.43 17.34
C LYS A 49 -18.41 8.54 16.94
N GLU A 50 -18.97 7.82 17.90
CA GLU A 50 -20.11 6.95 17.63
C GLU A 50 -21.29 7.73 17.02
N GLY A 51 -21.79 7.22 15.89
CA GLY A 51 -22.90 7.83 15.14
C GLY A 51 -22.51 9.01 14.25
N GLN A 52 -21.23 9.35 14.16
CA GLN A 52 -20.70 10.34 13.22
C GLN A 52 -20.36 9.67 11.88
N TYR A 53 -20.70 10.34 10.79
CA TYR A 53 -20.28 9.96 9.45
C TYR A 53 -19.05 10.76 9.01
N TYR A 54 -18.28 10.17 8.10
CA TYR A 54 -17.06 10.72 7.57
C TYR A 54 -17.09 10.66 6.05
N LEU A 55 -16.83 11.80 5.41
CA LEU A 55 -16.59 11.88 3.98
C LEU A 55 -15.11 11.62 3.76
N ILE A 56 -14.80 10.51 3.07
CA ILE A 56 -13.46 10.16 2.65
C ILE A 56 -13.31 10.59 1.20
N GLN A 57 -12.23 11.29 0.89
CA GLN A 57 -11.87 11.68 -0.47
C GLN A 57 -10.47 11.17 -0.78
N THR A 58 -10.35 10.26 -1.74
CA THR A 58 -9.08 9.74 -2.27
C THR A 58 -8.77 10.45 -3.58
N VAL A 59 -7.65 11.18 -3.62
CA VAL A 59 -7.20 11.96 -4.77
C VAL A 59 -5.82 11.46 -5.22
N THR A 60 -5.60 11.40 -6.54
CA THR A 60 -4.27 11.24 -7.13
C THR A 60 -4.15 12.09 -8.38
N ASP A 61 -2.99 12.70 -8.59
CA ASP A 61 -2.62 13.37 -9.84
C ASP A 61 -2.28 12.37 -10.97
N GLY A 62 -2.34 11.07 -10.65
CA GLY A 62 -1.94 10.00 -11.55
C GLY A 62 -0.43 9.77 -11.54
N SER A 63 0.00 8.78 -12.31
CA SER A 63 1.41 8.42 -12.46
C SER A 63 1.64 7.73 -13.79
N GLN A 64 2.88 7.73 -14.26
CA GLN A 64 3.29 6.97 -15.42
C GLN A 64 4.56 6.18 -15.11
N HIS A 65 4.52 4.87 -15.34
CA HIS A 65 5.61 3.94 -15.12
C HIS A 65 5.79 3.07 -16.36
N GLY A 66 6.71 3.49 -17.23
CA GLY A 66 6.89 2.86 -18.54
C GLY A 66 5.64 3.02 -19.41
N ASP A 67 5.10 1.89 -19.87
CA ASP A 67 3.89 1.82 -20.71
C ASP A 67 2.58 1.78 -19.90
N LEU A 68 2.67 1.78 -18.57
CA LEU A 68 1.52 1.76 -17.67
C LEU A 68 1.29 3.14 -17.07
N ALA A 69 0.02 3.53 -16.96
CA ALA A 69 -0.38 4.82 -16.41
C ALA A 69 -1.57 4.67 -15.48
N VAL A 70 -1.56 5.46 -14.39
CA VAL A 70 -2.72 5.76 -13.58
C VAL A 70 -3.18 7.15 -13.98
N PHE A 71 -4.44 7.27 -14.41
CA PHE A 71 -5.02 8.58 -14.67
C PHE A 71 -5.28 9.34 -13.37
N PRO A 72 -5.31 10.68 -13.39
CA PRO A 72 -5.81 11.46 -12.28
C PRO A 72 -7.19 10.98 -11.84
N GLN A 73 -7.40 10.84 -10.54
CA GLN A 73 -8.67 10.40 -9.96
C GLN A 73 -9.01 11.25 -8.75
N ASP A 74 -10.30 11.49 -8.57
CA ASP A 74 -10.90 12.09 -7.39
C ASP A 74 -12.13 11.24 -7.07
N LYS A 75 -12.07 10.49 -5.97
CA LYS A 75 -13.12 9.58 -5.53
C LYS A 75 -13.53 9.93 -4.13
N SER A 76 -14.83 9.90 -3.88
CA SER A 76 -15.39 10.18 -2.56
C SER A 76 -16.44 9.16 -2.19
N PHE A 77 -16.45 8.80 -0.91
CA PHE A 77 -17.47 7.95 -0.30
C PHE A 77 -17.68 8.37 1.15
N VAL A 78 -18.82 7.96 1.72
CA VAL A 78 -19.14 8.20 3.13
C VAL A 78 -19.05 6.88 3.88
N MET A 79 -18.41 6.91 5.04
CA MET A 79 -18.33 5.76 5.94
C MET A 79 -18.44 6.19 7.41
N ASP A 80 -18.83 5.29 8.29
CA ASP A 80 -18.75 5.49 9.75
C ASP A 80 -17.52 4.77 10.36
N GLU A 81 -17.42 4.76 11.69
CA GLU A 81 -16.33 4.10 12.43
C GLU A 81 -16.40 2.56 12.44
N LYS A 82 -17.55 1.99 12.05
CA LYS A 82 -17.83 0.54 12.03
C LYS A 82 -17.63 -0.04 10.63
N ASP A 83 -17.68 0.82 9.62
CA ASP A 83 -17.51 0.47 8.21
C ASP A 83 -16.04 0.15 7.85
N GLU A 84 -15.87 -0.67 6.81
CA GLU A 84 -14.59 -0.94 6.15
C GLU A 84 -14.82 -0.84 4.63
N GLU A 85 -14.16 0.12 4.00
CA GLU A 85 -14.26 0.31 2.54
C GLU A 85 -13.00 -0.19 1.84
N LYS A 86 -13.15 -0.84 0.69
CA LYS A 86 -12.01 -1.40 -0.07
C LYS A 86 -11.76 -0.60 -1.33
N GLU A 87 -10.61 0.03 -1.39
CA GLU A 87 -10.16 0.74 -2.58
C GLU A 87 -9.03 0.01 -3.31
N VAL A 88 -9.01 0.12 -4.64
CA VAL A 88 -7.87 -0.35 -5.44
C VAL A 88 -6.92 0.82 -5.67
N LEU A 89 -5.77 0.80 -5.01
CA LEU A 89 -4.71 1.79 -5.15
C LEU A 89 -3.53 1.16 -5.91
N HIS A 90 -2.86 1.92 -6.77
CA HIS A 90 -1.74 1.41 -7.55
C HIS A 90 -0.41 1.68 -6.86
N THR A 91 0.45 0.68 -6.80
CA THR A 91 1.82 0.86 -6.30
C THR A 91 2.57 1.91 -7.14
N LEU A 92 3.61 2.52 -6.54
CA LEU A 92 4.41 3.58 -7.16
C LEU A 92 3.61 4.84 -7.54
N THR A 93 2.36 4.97 -7.08
CA THR A 93 1.50 6.13 -7.30
C THR A 93 1.17 6.76 -5.96
N GLU A 94 1.37 8.07 -5.83
CA GLU A 94 1.02 8.79 -4.61
C GLU A 94 -0.48 9.11 -4.61
N TYR A 95 -1.10 8.92 -3.45
CA TYR A 95 -2.49 9.24 -3.16
C TYR A 95 -2.56 10.15 -1.94
N THR A 96 -3.50 11.09 -2.00
CA THR A 96 -3.89 11.94 -0.88
C THR A 96 -5.29 11.52 -0.45
N ILE A 97 -5.43 11.08 0.79
CA ILE A 97 -6.71 10.72 1.41
C ILE A 97 -7.08 11.82 2.40
N ASN A 98 -8.14 12.56 2.09
CA ASN A 98 -8.70 13.58 2.96
C ASN A 98 -9.93 13.02 3.68
N VAL A 99 -10.05 13.33 4.96
CA VAL A 99 -11.13 12.86 5.83
C VAL A 99 -11.83 14.05 6.42
N PHE A 100 -13.13 14.16 6.16
CA PHE A 100 -13.96 15.24 6.65
C PHE A 100 -15.05 14.70 7.56
N GLY A 101 -15.31 15.37 8.68
CA GLY A 101 -16.52 15.10 9.47
C GLY A 101 -17.75 15.58 8.72
N THR A 102 -18.78 14.75 8.64
CA THR A 102 -20.03 15.07 7.94
C THR A 102 -21.27 14.58 8.69
N GLU A 103 -22.39 15.28 8.54
CA GLU A 103 -23.70 14.86 9.07
C GLU A 103 -24.49 14.00 8.06
N TYR A 104 -23.99 13.89 6.83
CA TYR A 104 -24.64 13.15 5.75
C TYR A 104 -24.19 11.68 5.76
N ASN A 105 -25.14 10.77 5.51
CA ASN A 105 -24.94 9.32 5.49
C ASN A 105 -24.81 8.74 4.08
N ASP A 106 -24.84 9.58 3.04
CA ASP A 106 -24.72 9.17 1.63
C ASP A 106 -24.00 10.26 0.84
N THR A 107 -23.47 9.90 -0.33
CA THR A 107 -22.73 10.78 -1.26
C THR A 107 -23.63 11.52 -2.26
N ASP A 108 -24.95 11.55 -2.05
CA ASP A 108 -25.90 12.19 -2.96
C ASP A 108 -25.43 13.60 -3.41
N GLU A 109 -25.39 13.82 -4.73
CA GLU A 109 -24.88 15.01 -5.43
C GLU A 109 -25.23 16.39 -4.81
N PRO A 110 -26.43 16.66 -4.26
CA PRO A 110 -26.70 17.94 -3.60
C PRO A 110 -25.85 18.20 -2.33
N ALA A 111 -25.31 17.16 -1.68
CA ALA A 111 -24.40 17.29 -0.55
C ALA A 111 -22.96 17.62 -0.99
N MET A 112 -22.47 17.00 -2.09
CA MET A 112 -21.14 17.29 -2.64
C MET A 112 -21.07 18.66 -3.33
N ASN A 113 -22.11 19.09 -4.05
CA ASN A 113 -22.12 20.38 -4.75
C ASN A 113 -22.05 21.60 -3.81
N ARG A 114 -22.42 21.46 -2.53
CA ARG A 114 -22.27 22.51 -1.50
C ARG A 114 -20.85 22.64 -0.96
N LEU A 115 -19.97 21.67 -1.22
CA LEU A 115 -18.55 21.72 -0.83
C LEU A 115 -17.77 22.74 -1.68
N SER A 116 -18.17 22.94 -2.95
CA SER A 116 -17.40 23.71 -3.93
C SER A 116 -17.89 25.16 -4.13
N GLY A 117 -19.02 25.57 -3.55
CA GLY A 117 -19.47 26.96 -3.69
C GLY A 117 -20.77 27.32 -2.98
N SER A 118 -20.69 28.39 -2.19
CA SER A 118 -21.80 29.31 -1.85
C SER A 118 -22.73 29.00 -0.66
N GLU A 119 -22.74 27.83 -0.05
CA GLU A 119 -23.50 27.63 1.21
C GLU A 119 -22.64 26.92 2.24
N LYS A 120 -22.20 27.68 3.25
CA LYS A 120 -21.60 27.29 4.54
C LYS A 120 -21.50 25.76 4.73
N SER A 121 -20.48 25.13 4.13
CA SER A 121 -20.31 23.69 4.24
C SER A 121 -20.07 23.31 5.70
N THR A 122 -20.87 22.37 6.21
CA THR A 122 -20.73 21.75 7.54
C THR A 122 -19.60 20.71 7.58
N THR A 123 -18.86 20.49 6.50
CA THR A 123 -17.75 19.53 6.49
C THR A 123 -16.46 20.15 7.04
N THR A 124 -15.94 19.57 8.11
CA THR A 124 -14.66 20.00 8.71
C THR A 124 -13.58 18.99 8.34
N LEU A 125 -12.47 19.44 7.75
CA LEU A 125 -11.30 18.57 7.51
C LEU A 125 -10.74 18.10 8.86
N LEU A 126 -10.67 16.79 9.03
CA LEU A 126 -10.16 16.14 10.24
C LEU A 126 -8.75 15.61 10.04
N LYS A 127 -8.48 15.01 8.87
CA LYS A 127 -7.20 14.38 8.57
C LYS A 127 -6.87 14.45 7.09
N THR A 128 -5.59 14.53 6.79
CA THR A 128 -5.03 14.28 5.47
C THR A 128 -3.92 13.25 5.62
N ILE A 129 -3.94 12.22 4.78
CA ILE A 129 -2.93 11.15 4.73
C ILE A 129 -2.39 11.08 3.31
N ASN A 130 -1.07 11.17 3.17
CA ASN A 130 -0.39 10.90 1.91
C ASN A 130 0.19 9.50 1.96
N ILE A 131 -0.10 8.69 0.95
CA ILE A 131 0.38 7.31 0.87
C ILE A 131 0.81 6.97 -0.55
N THR A 132 1.93 6.25 -0.65
CA THR A 132 2.29 5.49 -1.85
C THR A 132 2.21 4.02 -1.45
N PRO A 133 1.20 3.27 -1.92
CA PRO A 133 1.01 1.90 -1.47
C PRO A 133 2.14 1.01 -1.98
N GLU A 134 2.55 0.08 -1.12
CA GLU A 134 3.48 -1.00 -1.44
C GLU A 134 2.72 -2.30 -1.72
N GLU A 135 3.44 -3.34 -2.15
CA GLU A 135 2.82 -4.60 -2.54
C GLU A 135 2.09 -5.34 -1.41
N ASP A 136 2.47 -5.06 -0.16
CA ASP A 136 1.92 -5.63 1.07
C ASP A 136 0.99 -4.65 1.81
N THR A 137 0.71 -3.48 1.22
CA THR A 137 -0.27 -2.54 1.76
C THR A 137 -1.68 -3.09 1.55
N ASN A 138 -2.19 -3.79 2.57
CA ASN A 138 -3.53 -4.41 2.55
C ASN A 138 -4.58 -3.60 3.32
N SER A 139 -4.15 -2.70 4.21
CA SER A 139 -5.03 -1.90 5.05
C SER A 139 -4.40 -0.56 5.38
N LEU A 140 -5.23 0.47 5.52
CA LEU A 140 -4.86 1.78 6.03
C LEU A 140 -5.83 2.17 7.13
N THR A 141 -5.30 2.33 8.34
CA THR A 141 -6.05 2.86 9.48
C THR A 141 -5.90 4.38 9.51
N ILE A 142 -7.03 5.06 9.58
CA ILE A 142 -7.17 6.50 9.70
C ILE A 142 -7.45 6.80 11.17
N ASP A 143 -6.41 7.11 11.94
CA ASP A 143 -6.54 7.50 13.35
C ASP A 143 -6.92 8.98 13.48
N LEU A 144 -8.07 9.23 14.10
CA LEU A 144 -8.65 10.56 14.34
C LEU A 144 -8.39 11.08 15.76
N ASN A 145 -7.65 10.36 16.62
CA ASN A 145 -7.40 10.76 18.01
C ASN A 145 -6.20 11.70 18.23
N GLU A 146 -5.43 12.03 17.19
CA GLU A 146 -4.23 12.89 17.28
C GLU A 146 -4.53 14.38 17.47
#